data_AF-A0ABD1SBA4-F1
#
_entry.id   AF-A0ABD1SBA4-F1
#
_cell.length_a   1.000
_cell.length_b   1.000
_cell.length_c   1.000
_cell.angle_alpha   90.00
_cell.angle_beta   90.00
_cell.angle_gamma   90.00
#
_symmetry.space_group_name_H-M   'P 1'
#
loop_
_entity.id
_entity.type
_entity.pdbx_description
1 polymer ?
#
loop_
_entity_poly.entity_id
_entity_poly.type
_entity_poly.pdbx_seq_one_letter_code
_entity_poly.pdbx_strand_id
1 'polypeptide(L)'
;MERSQSREDALQENDAKKELGVLWRRVKTAATFLTYLKSKARIMAVPHMAHTFCGIKQLDNMGLVDKNGVPLSVSSRNVDLSSFDSPDAETWTALGSHHGSLDEDDLVYTSQLLKSVQMVGDVMESLVKRVIVAESETAIEKVKVTVGQEEIIRKTLQIENMSLKLEEMEQLALGTNCILNEMRQRVEDLVEETSRQRERAAENEQELCRVKQDFESLKTYVSSLINVRETLLSSEKQFQTIERLFERLVVKTSQLESEKIQKEVEVQKHMEENVRLTALLDKKEAQLVAMNEQCKVMALNASNI
;
A
#
# COMPACT_ATOMS: atom_id res chain seq x y z
N MET A 1 -48.55 -82.65 90.92
CA MET A 1 -48.36 -81.95 89.64
C MET A 1 -47.81 -80.53 89.85
N GLU A 2 -48.20 -79.82 90.91
CA GLU A 2 -47.71 -78.44 91.22
C GLU A 2 -46.22 -78.32 91.62
N ARG A 3 -45.58 -79.36 92.16
CA ARG A 3 -44.13 -79.33 92.50
C ARG A 3 -43.20 -79.40 91.30
N SER A 4 -43.69 -79.83 90.14
CA SER A 4 -42.91 -79.85 88.90
C SER A 4 -42.93 -78.47 88.22
N GLN A 5 -44.08 -77.78 88.28
CA GLN A 5 -44.30 -76.48 87.65
C GLN A 5 -43.55 -75.35 88.37
N SER A 6 -43.55 -75.34 89.71
CA SER A 6 -42.78 -74.36 90.50
C SER A 6 -41.25 -74.52 90.36
N ARG A 7 -40.77 -75.68 89.90
CA ARG A 7 -39.34 -75.93 89.68
C ARG A 7 -38.91 -75.56 88.26
N GLU A 8 -39.81 -75.70 87.28
CA GLU A 8 -39.62 -75.19 85.92
C GLU A 8 -39.66 -73.65 85.88
N ASP A 9 -40.61 -73.01 86.57
CA ASP A 9 -40.70 -71.54 86.64
C ASP A 9 -39.45 -70.91 87.30
N ALA A 10 -38.91 -71.55 88.34
CA ALA A 10 -37.69 -71.09 89.02
C ALA A 10 -36.41 -71.30 88.18
N LEU A 11 -36.39 -72.32 87.30
CA LEU A 11 -35.30 -72.52 86.34
C LEU A 11 -35.40 -71.49 85.21
N GLN A 12 -36.61 -71.20 84.73
CA GLN A 12 -36.87 -70.23 83.66
C GLN A 12 -36.59 -68.77 84.10
N GLU A 13 -36.90 -68.41 85.35
CA GLU A 13 -36.57 -67.10 85.92
C GLU A 13 -35.05 -66.92 86.12
N ASN A 14 -34.34 -68.00 86.47
CA ASN A 14 -32.88 -67.96 86.64
C ASN A 14 -32.16 -67.86 85.30
N ASP A 15 -32.67 -68.55 84.27
CA ASP A 15 -32.15 -68.45 82.90
C ASP A 15 -32.38 -67.04 82.33
N ALA A 16 -33.57 -66.46 82.52
CA ALA A 16 -33.86 -65.09 82.12
C ALA A 16 -32.96 -64.04 82.80
N LYS A 17 -32.61 -64.23 84.09
CA LYS A 17 -31.66 -63.36 84.81
C LYS A 17 -30.24 -63.50 84.27
N LYS A 18 -29.83 -64.70 83.88
CA LYS A 18 -28.52 -64.97 83.27
C LYS A 18 -28.41 -64.36 81.88
N GLU A 19 -29.45 -64.51 81.04
CA GLU A 19 -29.55 -63.87 79.72
C GLU A 19 -29.53 -62.34 79.83
N LEU A 20 -30.26 -61.77 80.79
CA LEU A 20 -30.24 -60.33 81.05
C LEU A 20 -28.84 -59.83 81.46
N GLY A 21 -28.12 -60.61 82.28
CA GLY A 21 -26.74 -60.31 82.66
C GLY A 21 -25.77 -60.35 81.48
N VAL A 22 -25.90 -61.34 80.59
CA VAL A 22 -25.15 -61.46 79.34
C VAL A 22 -25.41 -60.25 78.44
N LEU A 23 -26.69 -59.93 78.20
CA LEU A 23 -27.08 -58.80 77.36
C LEU A 23 -26.54 -57.47 77.92
N TRP A 24 -26.62 -57.27 79.24
CA TRP A 24 -26.10 -56.08 79.89
C TRP A 24 -24.58 -55.92 79.70
N ARG A 25 -23.81 -57.02 79.80
CA ARG A 25 -22.37 -57.02 79.50
C ARG A 25 -22.10 -56.66 78.04
N ARG A 26 -22.82 -57.27 77.10
CA ARG A 26 -22.69 -56.97 75.66
C ARG A 26 -22.99 -55.50 75.34
N VAL A 27 -24.04 -54.95 75.93
CA VAL A 27 -24.42 -53.53 75.78
C VAL A 27 -23.34 -52.62 76.35
N LYS A 28 -22.78 -52.94 77.52
CA LYS A 28 -21.70 -52.16 78.15
C LYS A 28 -20.43 -52.16 77.29
N THR A 29 -20.08 -53.31 76.71
CA THR A 29 -18.94 -53.42 75.78
C THR A 29 -19.19 -52.62 74.49
N ALA A 30 -20.38 -52.74 73.90
CA ALA A 30 -20.75 -51.95 72.73
C ALA A 30 -20.72 -50.44 73.00
N ALA A 31 -21.21 -49.99 74.15
CA ALA A 31 -21.16 -48.59 74.56
C ALA A 31 -19.73 -48.06 74.67
N THR A 32 -18.80 -48.89 75.17
CA THR A 32 -17.38 -48.53 75.28
C THR A 32 -16.76 -48.38 73.90
N PHE A 33 -16.98 -49.33 73.00
CA PHE A 33 -16.46 -49.26 71.63
C PHE A 33 -17.08 -48.12 70.81
N LEU A 34 -18.37 -47.83 70.98
CA LEU A 34 -19.01 -46.66 70.37
C LEU A 34 -18.41 -45.34 70.90
N THR A 35 -18.07 -45.29 72.19
CA THR A 35 -17.39 -44.13 72.78
C THR A 35 -15.99 -43.94 72.19
N TYR A 36 -15.25 -45.02 71.95
CA TYR A 36 -13.98 -45.00 71.25
C TYR A 36 -14.10 -44.53 69.80
N LEU A 37 -15.04 -45.07 69.02
CA LEU A 37 -15.28 -44.59 67.66
C LEU A 37 -15.66 -43.11 67.64
N LYS A 38 -16.47 -42.67 68.61
CA LYS A 38 -16.85 -41.27 68.76
C LYS A 38 -15.65 -40.37 69.09
N SER A 39 -14.72 -40.80 69.94
CA SER A 39 -13.50 -40.03 70.23
C SER A 39 -12.57 -39.98 69.02
N LYS A 40 -12.36 -41.12 68.34
CA LYS A 40 -11.60 -41.20 67.08
C LYS A 40 -12.18 -40.29 66.01
N ALA A 41 -13.51 -40.27 65.85
CA ALA A 41 -14.23 -39.37 64.93
C ALA A 41 -13.98 -37.89 65.24
N ARG A 42 -14.04 -37.49 66.52
CA ARG A 42 -13.79 -36.10 66.93
C ARG A 42 -12.38 -35.65 66.63
N ILE A 43 -11.38 -36.51 66.89
CA ILE A 43 -9.97 -36.19 66.61
C ILE A 43 -9.77 -36.03 65.10
N MET A 44 -10.35 -36.94 64.31
CA MET A 44 -10.29 -36.90 62.84
C MET A 44 -11.06 -35.73 62.21
N ALA A 45 -12.10 -35.20 62.87
CA ALA A 45 -12.86 -34.05 62.38
C ALA A 45 -12.09 -32.73 62.46
N VAL A 46 -10.98 -32.70 63.22
CA VAL A 46 -10.16 -31.51 63.40
C VAL A 46 -8.92 -31.64 62.49
N PRO A 47 -8.78 -30.84 61.40
CA PRO A 47 -7.79 -31.09 60.36
C PRO A 47 -6.36 -31.24 60.87
N HIS A 48 -5.88 -30.31 61.70
CA HIS A 48 -4.52 -30.34 62.25
C HIS A 48 -4.27 -31.56 63.15
N MET A 49 -5.29 -32.03 63.89
CA MET A 49 -5.21 -33.26 64.69
C MET A 49 -5.30 -34.51 63.82
N ALA A 50 -6.08 -34.48 62.75
CA ALA A 50 -6.17 -35.55 61.77
C ALA A 50 -4.83 -35.79 61.06
N HIS A 51 -4.09 -34.72 60.72
CA HIS A 51 -2.74 -34.83 60.20
C HIS A 51 -1.81 -35.58 61.15
N THR A 52 -1.81 -35.22 62.43
CA THR A 52 -0.96 -35.88 63.44
C THR A 52 -1.42 -37.32 63.70
N PHE A 53 -2.73 -37.55 63.84
CA PHE A 53 -3.31 -38.86 64.17
C PHE A 53 -3.14 -39.88 63.04
N CYS A 54 -3.34 -39.45 61.79
CA CYS A 54 -3.12 -40.28 60.61
C CYS A 54 -1.64 -40.34 60.19
N GLY A 55 -0.74 -39.68 60.94
CA GLY A 55 0.70 -39.62 60.67
C GLY A 55 1.06 -38.99 59.33
N ILE A 56 0.24 -38.06 58.84
CA ILE A 56 0.39 -37.41 57.55
C ILE A 56 1.46 -36.31 57.65
N LYS A 57 2.50 -36.42 56.83
CA LYS A 57 3.56 -35.41 56.72
C LYS A 57 3.65 -34.87 55.31
N GLN A 58 3.98 -33.59 55.18
CA GLN A 58 4.29 -32.97 53.90
C GLN A 58 5.79 -33.13 53.63
N LEU A 59 6.15 -33.75 52.51
CA LEU A 59 7.53 -33.90 52.08
C LEU A 59 7.74 -33.07 50.79
N ASP A 60 8.75 -32.21 50.79
CA ASP A 60 9.10 -31.42 49.61
C ASP A 60 9.37 -32.35 48.42
N ASN A 61 8.73 -32.05 47.29
CA ASN A 61 8.70 -32.79 46.02
C ASN A 61 7.87 -34.10 45.94
N MET A 62 7.45 -34.71 47.05
CA MET A 62 6.61 -35.94 47.02
C MET A 62 5.16 -35.72 47.48
N GLY A 63 4.83 -34.56 48.04
CA GLY A 63 3.48 -34.22 48.48
C GLY A 63 3.16 -34.79 49.87
N LEU A 64 1.89 -35.13 50.11
CA LEU A 64 1.43 -35.67 51.39
C LEU A 64 1.70 -37.18 51.48
N VAL A 65 2.34 -37.61 52.57
CA VAL A 65 2.82 -38.96 52.80
C VAL A 65 2.27 -39.51 54.12
N ASP A 66 1.91 -40.80 54.17
CA ASP A 66 1.39 -41.50 55.35
C ASP A 66 2.48 -41.81 56.40
N LYS A 67 2.07 -42.29 57.59
CA LYS A 67 2.92 -42.78 58.69
C LYS A 67 4.01 -43.77 58.26
N ASN A 68 3.75 -44.52 57.19
CA ASN A 68 4.66 -45.53 56.62
C ASN A 68 5.57 -44.99 55.51
N GLY A 69 5.57 -43.68 55.23
CA GLY A 69 6.37 -43.11 54.15
C GLY A 69 5.77 -43.30 52.74
N VAL A 70 4.52 -43.79 52.64
CA VAL A 70 3.84 -44.04 51.35
C VAL A 70 3.08 -42.78 50.89
N PRO A 71 3.24 -42.32 49.64
CA PRO A 71 2.47 -41.20 49.10
C PRO A 71 0.97 -41.47 49.14
N LEU A 72 0.20 -40.53 49.70
CA LEU A 72 -1.26 -40.68 49.80
C LEU A 72 -1.96 -40.69 48.43
N SER A 73 -1.32 -40.13 47.40
CA SER A 73 -1.80 -40.18 46.01
C SER A 73 -1.89 -41.60 45.43
N VAL A 74 -1.06 -42.53 45.91
CA VAL A 74 -1.04 -43.94 45.47
C VAL A 74 -2.00 -44.80 46.29
N SER A 75 -2.08 -44.53 47.60
CA SER A 75 -2.93 -45.29 48.55
C SER A 75 -4.44 -44.99 48.39
N SER A 76 -4.80 -43.81 47.90
CA SER A 76 -6.20 -43.34 47.74
C SER A 76 -7.02 -44.11 46.68
N ARG A 77 -6.38 -44.84 45.75
CA ARG A 77 -7.06 -45.32 44.53
C ARG A 77 -7.78 -46.68 44.67
N ASN A 78 -7.56 -47.44 45.74
CA ASN A 78 -8.29 -48.68 46.02
C ASN A 78 -8.36 -48.90 47.53
N VAL A 79 -9.58 -49.05 48.08
CA VAL A 79 -9.76 -49.58 49.43
C VAL A 79 -9.56 -51.09 49.34
N ASP A 80 -8.31 -51.54 49.40
CA ASP A 80 -8.04 -52.96 49.51
C ASP A 80 -8.34 -53.39 50.95
N LEU A 81 -9.58 -53.82 51.18
CA LEU A 81 -10.06 -54.34 52.48
C LEU A 81 -9.40 -55.68 52.85
N SER A 82 -8.49 -56.19 52.01
CA SER A 82 -7.84 -57.50 52.18
C SER A 82 -6.60 -57.48 53.10
N SER A 83 -6.14 -56.31 53.54
CA SER A 83 -4.95 -56.13 54.37
C SER A 83 -5.28 -55.57 55.75
N PHE A 84 -6.06 -56.32 56.54
CA PHE A 84 -6.38 -55.99 57.94
C PHE A 84 -5.69 -56.91 58.96
N ASP A 85 -4.48 -57.35 58.64
CA ASP A 85 -3.60 -58.00 59.62
C ASP A 85 -2.37 -57.12 59.81
N SER A 86 -2.48 -56.14 60.70
CA SER A 86 -1.33 -55.44 61.27
C SER A 86 -1.62 -55.05 62.72
N PRO A 87 -0.65 -55.20 63.64
CA PRO A 87 -0.94 -55.46 65.03
C PRO A 87 -0.80 -54.20 65.87
N ASP A 88 -1.91 -53.48 66.12
CA ASP A 88 -2.07 -52.73 67.37
C ASP A 88 -2.75 -53.63 68.40
N ALA A 89 -2.20 -54.83 68.57
CA ALA A 89 -2.67 -55.83 69.52
C ALA A 89 -2.34 -55.47 70.99
N GLU A 90 -1.50 -54.45 71.20
CA GLU A 90 -0.91 -54.17 72.51
C GLU A 90 -1.75 -53.25 73.41
N THR A 91 -2.73 -52.51 72.88
CA THR A 91 -3.60 -51.67 73.73
C THR A 91 -4.91 -52.36 74.11
N TRP A 92 -5.36 -53.35 73.33
CA TRP A 92 -6.73 -53.88 73.44
C TRP A 92 -6.84 -55.24 74.13
N THR A 93 -5.74 -55.97 74.25
CA THR A 93 -5.65 -57.20 75.04
C THR A 93 -5.88 -56.97 76.54
N ALA A 94 -5.75 -55.72 77.02
CA ALA A 94 -6.01 -55.35 78.41
C ALA A 94 -7.50 -55.25 78.79
N LEU A 95 -8.42 -55.11 77.82
CA LEU A 95 -9.85 -54.98 78.13
C LEU A 95 -10.57 -56.34 78.19
N GLY A 96 -10.01 -57.38 77.56
CA GLY A 96 -10.58 -58.74 77.55
C GLY A 96 -10.22 -59.58 78.77
N SER A 97 -9.24 -59.19 79.58
CA SER A 97 -8.68 -60.05 80.65
C SER A 97 -9.31 -59.85 82.03
N HIS A 98 -10.25 -58.92 82.18
CA HIS A 98 -10.97 -58.72 83.42
C HIS A 98 -12.46 -58.98 83.23
N HIS A 99 -12.90 -60.21 83.51
CA HIS A 99 -14.03 -60.56 84.40
C HIS A 99 -14.44 -62.04 84.29
N GLY A 100 -14.83 -62.63 85.42
CA GLY A 100 -15.07 -64.07 85.60
C GLY A 100 -16.16 -64.71 84.70
N SER A 101 -16.01 -66.04 84.55
CA SER A 101 -16.80 -66.96 83.71
C SER A 101 -17.49 -66.29 82.51
N LEU A 102 -16.70 -65.96 81.50
CA LEU A 102 -17.21 -65.59 80.19
C LEU A 102 -17.78 -66.84 79.51
N ASP A 103 -19.00 -66.70 79.01
CA ASP A 103 -19.62 -67.67 78.12
C ASP A 103 -18.94 -67.58 76.75
N GLU A 104 -18.74 -68.71 76.06
CA GLU A 104 -17.99 -68.77 74.80
C GLU A 104 -18.61 -67.85 73.73
N ASP A 105 -19.94 -67.72 73.75
CA ASP A 105 -20.72 -66.84 72.88
C ASP A 105 -20.47 -65.33 73.12
N ASP A 106 -20.14 -64.92 74.34
CA ASP A 106 -19.80 -63.51 74.65
C ASP A 106 -18.43 -63.12 74.12
N LEU A 107 -17.48 -64.07 74.11
CA LEU A 107 -16.16 -63.86 73.54
C LEU A 107 -16.23 -63.74 72.00
N VAL A 108 -17.07 -64.56 71.35
CA VAL A 108 -17.30 -64.47 69.90
C VAL A 108 -17.96 -63.14 69.53
N TYR A 109 -18.99 -62.70 70.28
CA TYR A 109 -19.65 -61.42 70.04
C TYR A 109 -18.69 -60.23 70.19
N THR A 110 -17.90 -60.21 71.27
CA THR A 110 -16.94 -59.11 71.52
C THR A 110 -15.83 -59.06 70.48
N SER A 111 -15.33 -60.22 70.03
CA SER A 111 -14.36 -60.33 68.94
C SER A 111 -14.92 -59.82 67.61
N GLN A 112 -16.15 -60.21 67.26
CA GLN A 112 -16.80 -59.73 66.04
C GLN A 112 -17.08 -58.22 66.09
N LEU A 113 -17.53 -57.70 67.23
CA LEU A 113 -17.79 -56.28 67.41
C LEU A 113 -16.50 -55.46 67.34
N LEU A 114 -15.40 -55.98 67.91
CA LEU A 114 -14.08 -55.37 67.79
C LEU A 114 -13.62 -55.31 66.32
N LYS A 115 -13.80 -56.39 65.55
CA LYS A 115 -13.52 -56.40 64.10
C LYS A 115 -14.34 -55.35 63.36
N SER A 116 -15.63 -55.20 63.68
CA SER A 116 -16.47 -54.16 63.09
C SER A 116 -16.00 -52.75 63.47
N VAL A 117 -15.59 -52.54 64.72
CA VAL A 117 -15.08 -51.25 65.22
C VAL A 117 -13.75 -50.89 64.55
N GLN A 118 -12.86 -51.86 64.37
CA GLN A 118 -11.61 -51.70 63.65
C GLN A 118 -11.87 -51.31 62.19
N MET A 119 -12.71 -52.08 61.50
CA MET A 119 -13.13 -51.79 60.12
C MET A 119 -13.70 -50.37 59.97
N VAL A 120 -14.60 -49.96 60.86
CA VAL A 120 -15.15 -48.59 60.85
C VAL A 120 -14.05 -47.56 61.09
N GLY A 121 -13.17 -47.79 62.05
CA GLY A 121 -12.06 -46.90 62.36
C GLY A 121 -11.07 -46.71 61.20
N ASP A 122 -10.86 -47.76 60.40
CA ASP A 122 -9.94 -47.74 59.26
C ASP A 122 -10.58 -47.11 58.03
N VAL A 123 -11.88 -47.36 57.81
CA VAL A 123 -12.68 -46.63 56.81
C VAL A 123 -12.69 -45.13 57.13
N MET A 124 -12.83 -44.75 58.40
CA MET A 124 -12.76 -43.35 58.83
C MET A 124 -11.37 -42.75 58.53
N GLU A 125 -10.27 -43.46 58.82
CA GLU A 125 -8.91 -43.01 58.52
C GLU A 125 -8.69 -42.82 57.02
N SER A 126 -9.12 -43.79 56.20
CA SER A 126 -9.02 -43.73 54.74
C SER A 126 -9.82 -42.56 54.14
N LEU A 127 -11.05 -42.33 54.64
CA LEU A 127 -11.87 -41.19 54.21
C LEU A 127 -11.20 -39.86 54.52
N VAL A 128 -10.66 -39.71 55.73
CA VAL A 128 -9.98 -38.48 56.17
C VAL A 128 -8.73 -38.23 55.34
N LYS A 129 -7.90 -39.26 55.07
CA LYS A 129 -6.73 -39.16 54.18
C LYS A 129 -7.13 -38.67 52.78
N ARG A 130 -8.22 -39.19 52.21
CA ARG A 130 -8.72 -38.73 50.90
C ARG A 130 -9.22 -37.29 50.91
N VAL A 131 -9.94 -36.88 51.95
CA VAL A 131 -10.40 -35.49 52.11
C VAL A 131 -9.20 -34.54 52.17
N ILE A 132 -8.19 -34.86 52.99
CA ILE A 132 -6.98 -34.04 53.12
C ILE A 132 -6.23 -33.92 51.78
N VAL A 133 -6.08 -35.02 51.02
CA VAL A 133 -5.48 -34.98 49.69
C VAL A 133 -6.29 -34.09 48.75
N ALA A 134 -7.60 -34.29 48.67
CA ALA A 134 -8.47 -33.50 47.80
C ALA A 134 -8.46 -31.99 48.14
N GLU A 135 -8.43 -31.65 49.43
CA GLU A 135 -8.31 -30.25 49.89
C GLU A 135 -6.96 -29.64 49.48
N SER A 136 -5.86 -30.38 49.64
CA SER A 136 -4.53 -29.91 49.26
C SER A 136 -4.37 -29.73 47.75
N GLU A 137 -4.89 -30.68 46.95
CA GLU A 137 -4.89 -30.60 45.49
C GLU A 137 -5.76 -29.44 45.00
N THR A 138 -6.94 -29.25 45.62
CA THR A 138 -7.81 -28.11 45.32
C THR A 138 -7.14 -26.77 45.64
N ALA A 139 -6.38 -26.68 46.74
CA ALA A 139 -5.65 -25.47 47.10
C ALA A 139 -4.53 -25.16 46.08
N ILE A 140 -3.79 -26.18 45.65
CA ILE A 140 -2.75 -26.04 44.60
C ILE A 140 -3.39 -25.59 43.28
N GLU A 141 -4.50 -26.22 42.88
CA GLU A 141 -5.17 -25.91 41.62
C GLU A 141 -5.75 -24.49 41.64
N LYS A 142 -6.29 -24.02 42.77
CA LYS A 142 -6.71 -22.63 42.94
C LYS A 142 -5.57 -21.64 42.67
N VAL A 143 -4.37 -21.90 43.20
CA VAL A 143 -3.19 -21.05 42.95
C VAL A 143 -2.79 -21.06 41.48
N LYS A 144 -2.83 -22.22 40.81
CA LYS A 144 -2.53 -22.31 39.38
C LYS A 144 -3.54 -21.52 38.55
N VAL A 145 -4.83 -21.61 38.87
CA VAL A 145 -5.89 -20.86 38.19
C VAL A 145 -5.68 -19.35 38.36
N THR A 146 -5.34 -18.87 39.56
CA THR A 146 -5.08 -17.43 39.78
C THR A 146 -3.88 -16.95 38.97
N VAL A 147 -2.77 -17.70 38.96
CA VAL A 147 -1.58 -17.36 38.16
C VAL A 147 -1.89 -17.38 36.66
N GLY A 148 -2.64 -18.38 36.19
CA GLY A 148 -3.09 -18.46 34.81
C GLY A 148 -3.97 -17.28 34.40
N GLN A 149 -4.88 -16.85 35.28
CA GLN A 149 -5.73 -15.69 35.04
C GLN A 149 -4.93 -14.39 34.92
N GLU A 150 -3.93 -14.17 35.79
CA GLU A 150 -3.03 -13.01 35.70
C GLU A 150 -2.23 -13.00 34.39
N GLU A 151 -1.79 -14.17 33.92
CA GLU A 151 -1.09 -14.29 32.64
C GLU A 151 -2.01 -14.01 31.45
N ILE A 152 -3.27 -14.48 31.50
CA ILE A 152 -4.27 -14.17 30.48
C ILE A 152 -4.49 -12.67 30.40
N ILE A 153 -4.72 -11.99 31.53
CA ILE A 153 -4.90 -10.53 31.58
C ILE A 153 -3.70 -9.81 30.95
N ARG A 154 -2.47 -10.23 31.31
CA ARG A 154 -1.25 -9.65 30.75
C ARG A 154 -1.16 -9.83 29.23
N LYS A 155 -1.47 -11.01 28.72
CA LYS A 155 -1.46 -11.31 27.29
C LYS A 155 -2.56 -10.56 26.55
N THR A 156 -3.75 -10.43 27.13
CA THR A 156 -4.84 -9.62 26.56
C THR A 156 -4.41 -8.16 26.38
N LEU A 157 -3.82 -7.54 27.41
CA LEU A 157 -3.31 -6.17 27.31
C LEU A 157 -2.21 -6.02 26.25
N GLN A 158 -1.34 -7.03 26.11
CA GLN A 158 -0.31 -7.04 25.07
C GLN A 158 -0.92 -7.11 23.67
N ILE A 159 -1.93 -7.96 23.47
CA ILE A 159 -2.66 -8.08 22.21
C ILE A 159 -3.37 -6.77 21.88
N GLU A 160 -4.08 -6.16 22.82
CA GLU A 160 -4.76 -4.88 22.62
C GLU A 160 -3.78 -3.77 22.19
N ASN A 161 -2.61 -3.68 22.84
CA ASN A 161 -1.57 -2.73 22.48
C ASN A 161 -0.99 -3.00 21.07
N MET A 162 -0.78 -4.27 20.72
CA MET A 162 -0.34 -4.65 19.37
C MET A 162 -1.41 -4.34 18.32
N SER A 163 -2.69 -4.54 18.64
CA SER A 163 -3.82 -4.18 17.78
C SER A 163 -3.86 -2.69 17.50
N LEU A 164 -3.68 -1.84 18.53
CA LEU A 164 -3.63 -0.39 18.36
C LEU A 164 -2.47 0.02 17.45
N LYS A 165 -1.27 -0.55 17.64
CA LYS A 165 -0.12 -0.29 16.77
C LYS A 165 -0.37 -0.71 15.32
N LEU A 166 -1.08 -1.83 15.10
CA LEU A 166 -1.43 -2.28 13.75
C LEU A 166 -2.41 -1.31 13.08
N GLU A 167 -3.38 -0.77 13.83
CA GLU A 167 -4.30 0.26 13.32
C GLU A 167 -3.54 1.55 12.94
N GLU A 168 -2.61 2.01 13.77
CA GLU A 168 -1.73 3.15 13.43
C GLU A 168 -0.90 2.89 12.15
N MET A 169 -0.34 1.68 12.02
CA MET A 169 0.40 1.29 10.82
C MET A 169 -0.49 1.25 9.57
N GLU A 170 -1.73 0.79 9.69
CA GLU A 170 -2.70 0.80 8.60
C GLU A 170 -3.02 2.23 8.15
N GLN A 171 -3.26 3.14 9.09
CA GLN A 171 -3.51 4.56 8.78
C GLN A 171 -2.30 5.21 8.09
N LEU A 172 -1.08 4.93 8.56
CA LEU A 172 0.14 5.41 7.92
C LEU A 172 0.31 4.85 6.50
N ALA A 173 0.00 3.57 6.29
CA ALA A 173 0.06 2.93 4.98
C ALA A 173 -0.97 3.55 4.02
N LEU A 174 -2.20 3.79 4.47
CA LEU A 174 -3.24 4.46 3.70
C LEU A 174 -2.85 5.89 3.32
N GLY A 175 -2.34 6.67 4.28
CA GLY A 175 -1.85 8.03 4.03
C GLY A 175 -0.71 8.06 3.01
N THR A 176 0.26 7.15 3.15
CA THR A 176 1.38 7.03 2.20
C THR A 176 0.90 6.63 0.80
N ASN A 177 -0.05 5.68 0.71
CA ASN A 177 -0.61 5.24 -0.57
C ASN A 177 -1.37 6.36 -1.28
N CYS A 178 -2.14 7.17 -0.54
CA CYS A 178 -2.82 8.34 -1.08
C CYS A 178 -1.83 9.32 -1.74
N ILE A 179 -0.75 9.69 -1.02
CA ILE A 179 0.29 10.58 -1.55
C ILE A 179 0.96 9.97 -2.78
N LEU A 180 1.29 8.67 -2.75
CA LEU A 180 1.88 7.99 -3.91
C LEU A 180 0.97 8.00 -5.14
N ASN A 181 -0.35 7.85 -4.95
CA ASN A 181 -1.31 7.95 -6.05
C ASN A 181 -1.38 9.37 -6.62
N GLU A 182 -1.39 10.41 -5.78
CA GLU A 182 -1.31 11.80 -6.25
C GLU A 182 -0.02 12.08 -7.02
N MET A 183 1.12 11.61 -6.51
CA MET A 183 2.41 11.75 -7.19
C MET A 183 2.40 11.03 -8.55
N ARG A 184 1.83 9.82 -8.62
CA ARG A 184 1.68 9.09 -9.88
C ARG A 184 0.86 9.90 -10.89
N GLN A 185 -0.29 10.43 -10.48
CA GLN A 185 -1.13 11.24 -11.37
C GLN A 185 -0.38 12.49 -11.88
N ARG A 186 0.31 13.22 -11.00
CA ARG A 186 1.10 14.39 -11.40
C ARG A 186 2.21 14.03 -12.41
N VAL A 187 2.81 12.86 -12.29
CA VAL A 187 3.81 12.37 -13.24
C VAL A 187 3.16 12.03 -14.58
N GLU A 188 2.01 11.37 -14.58
CA GLU A 188 1.23 11.10 -15.80
C GLU A 188 0.87 12.40 -16.53
N ASP A 189 0.32 13.38 -15.82
CA ASP A 189 -0.03 14.70 -16.37
C ASP A 189 1.19 15.42 -16.96
N LEU A 190 2.35 15.35 -16.29
CA LEU A 190 3.60 15.95 -16.78
C LEU A 190 4.11 15.26 -18.05
N VAL A 191 3.97 13.94 -18.15
CA VAL A 191 4.35 13.18 -19.35
C VAL A 191 3.44 13.56 -20.53
N GLU A 192 2.14 13.68 -20.31
CA GLU A 192 1.18 14.13 -21.33
C GLU A 192 1.50 15.56 -21.80
N GLU A 193 1.74 16.49 -20.87
CA GLU A 193 2.10 17.87 -21.22
C GLU A 193 3.44 17.94 -21.97
N THR A 194 4.42 17.14 -21.57
CA THR A 194 5.70 17.05 -22.27
C THR A 194 5.52 16.52 -23.69
N SER A 195 4.61 15.55 -23.90
CA SER A 195 4.27 15.06 -25.24
C SER A 195 3.65 16.16 -26.10
N ARG A 196 2.68 16.90 -25.55
CA ARG A 196 2.02 18.03 -26.21
C ARG A 196 2.98 19.17 -26.54
N GLN A 197 3.96 19.43 -25.68
CA GLN A 197 5.02 20.40 -25.94
C GLN A 197 5.94 19.96 -27.09
N ARG A 198 6.28 18.67 -27.16
CA ARG A 198 7.08 18.10 -28.25
C ARG A 198 6.38 18.22 -29.60
N GLU A 199 5.08 17.94 -29.65
CA GLU A 199 4.27 18.10 -30.86
C GLU A 199 4.25 19.55 -31.36
N ARG A 200 3.93 20.50 -30.47
CA ARG A 200 3.98 21.94 -30.78
C ARG A 200 5.36 22.41 -31.24
N ALA A 201 6.43 21.86 -30.66
CA ALA A 201 7.79 22.19 -31.08
C ALA A 201 8.07 21.71 -32.51
N ALA A 202 7.60 20.51 -32.88
CA ALA A 202 7.72 19.98 -34.23
C ALA A 202 6.90 20.79 -35.26
N GLU A 203 5.68 21.23 -34.90
CA GLU A 203 4.88 22.12 -35.73
C GLU A 203 5.58 23.47 -35.97
N ASN A 204 6.14 24.07 -34.92
CA ASN A 204 6.90 25.31 -35.02
C ASN A 204 8.15 25.16 -35.90
N GLU A 205 8.86 24.03 -35.79
CA GLU A 205 10.01 23.73 -36.64
C GLU A 205 9.61 23.63 -38.12
N GLN A 206 8.47 22.97 -38.40
CA GLN A 206 7.93 22.89 -39.76
C GLN A 206 7.56 24.28 -40.30
N GLU A 207 6.89 25.11 -39.51
CA GLU A 207 6.52 26.46 -39.93
C GLU A 207 7.75 27.35 -40.15
N LEU A 208 8.76 27.23 -39.29
CA LEU A 208 10.04 27.92 -39.48
C LEU A 208 10.73 27.49 -40.79
N CYS A 209 10.66 26.21 -41.15
CA CYS A 209 11.20 25.72 -42.42
C CYS A 209 10.47 26.31 -43.63
N ARG A 210 9.13 26.41 -43.57
CA ARG A 210 8.32 27.05 -44.63
C ARG A 210 8.69 28.52 -44.80
N VAL A 211 8.71 29.28 -43.71
CA VAL A 211 9.07 30.70 -43.72
C VAL A 211 10.48 30.90 -44.29
N LYS A 212 11.44 30.04 -43.94
CA LYS A 212 12.80 30.09 -44.49
C LYS A 212 12.82 29.89 -46.00
N GLN A 213 12.01 28.96 -46.51
CA GLN A 213 11.89 28.70 -47.95
C GLN A 213 11.24 29.89 -48.68
N ASP A 214 10.24 30.51 -48.08
CA ASP A 214 9.59 31.72 -48.63
C ASP A 214 10.56 32.89 -48.69
N PHE A 215 11.39 33.07 -47.66
CA PHE A 215 12.45 34.09 -47.67
C PHE A 215 13.49 33.87 -48.77
N GLU A 216 13.91 32.63 -49.01
CA GLU A 216 14.88 32.34 -50.08
C GLU A 216 14.27 32.54 -51.48
N SER A 217 12.98 32.23 -51.62
CA SER A 217 12.20 32.52 -52.83
C SER A 217 12.09 34.03 -53.07
N LEU A 218 11.77 34.79 -52.02
CA LEU A 218 11.69 36.26 -52.07
C LEU A 218 13.06 36.88 -52.42
N LYS A 219 14.14 36.39 -51.83
CA LYS A 219 15.50 36.83 -52.14
C LYS A 219 15.87 36.60 -53.60
N THR A 220 15.47 35.45 -54.16
CA THR A 220 15.65 35.15 -55.59
C THR A 220 14.83 36.10 -56.46
N TYR A 221 13.58 36.38 -56.07
CA TYR A 221 12.72 37.34 -56.76
C TYR A 221 13.29 38.76 -56.77
N VAL A 222 13.76 39.26 -55.62
CA VAL A 222 14.42 40.57 -55.50
C VAL A 222 15.68 40.63 -56.37
N SER A 223 16.49 39.56 -56.38
CA SER A 223 17.69 39.49 -57.24
C SER A 223 17.32 39.60 -58.73
N SER A 224 16.24 38.94 -59.14
CA SER A 224 15.71 39.07 -60.52
C SER A 224 15.24 40.50 -60.83
N LEU A 225 14.52 41.15 -59.90
CA LEU A 225 14.10 42.54 -60.06
C LEU A 225 15.28 43.51 -60.16
N ILE A 226 16.37 43.28 -59.42
CA ILE A 226 17.60 44.06 -59.53
C ILE A 226 18.17 43.93 -60.95
N ASN A 227 18.27 42.72 -61.49
CA ASN A 227 18.78 42.49 -62.85
C ASN A 227 17.91 43.18 -63.93
N VAL A 228 16.57 43.13 -63.77
CA VAL A 228 15.64 43.85 -64.66
C VAL A 228 15.87 45.36 -64.57
N ARG A 229 16.01 45.91 -63.35
CA ARG A 229 16.31 47.33 -63.14
C ARG A 229 17.63 47.73 -63.81
N GLU A 230 18.68 46.93 -63.67
CA GLU A 230 19.98 47.20 -64.30
C GLU A 230 19.88 47.19 -65.83
N THR A 231 19.12 46.24 -66.39
CA THR A 231 18.84 46.19 -67.84
C THR A 231 18.09 47.43 -68.32
N LEU A 232 17.06 47.86 -67.58
CA LEU A 232 16.30 49.08 -67.89
C LEU A 232 17.18 50.33 -67.80
N LEU A 233 18.02 50.45 -66.77
CA LEU A 233 18.98 51.55 -66.65
C LEU A 233 20.00 51.59 -67.79
N SER A 234 20.42 50.43 -68.30
CA SER A 234 21.29 50.34 -69.47
C SER A 234 20.56 50.80 -70.74
N SER A 235 19.33 50.34 -70.95
CA SER A 235 18.49 50.75 -72.07
C SER A 235 18.24 52.26 -72.06
N GLU A 236 17.91 52.84 -70.90
CA GLU A 236 17.73 54.29 -70.72
C GLU A 236 18.96 55.09 -71.18
N LYS A 237 20.18 54.65 -70.82
CA LYS A 237 21.42 55.28 -71.31
C LYS A 237 21.57 55.21 -72.83
N GLN A 238 21.11 54.12 -73.45
CA GLN A 238 21.10 54.01 -74.90
C GLN A 238 20.08 54.97 -75.52
N PHE A 239 18.87 55.07 -74.98
CA PHE A 239 17.86 56.04 -75.41
C PHE A 239 18.39 57.47 -75.34
N GLN A 240 19.01 57.88 -74.24
CA GLN A 240 19.63 59.20 -74.12
C GLN A 240 20.72 59.45 -75.17
N THR A 241 21.45 58.41 -75.57
CA THR A 241 22.44 58.52 -76.65
C THR A 241 21.76 58.74 -78.00
N ILE A 242 20.67 58.01 -78.26
CA ILE A 242 19.86 58.14 -79.47
C ILE A 242 19.22 59.54 -79.53
N GLU A 243 18.69 60.06 -78.42
CA GLU A 243 18.12 61.41 -78.35
C GLU A 243 19.14 62.49 -78.74
N ARG A 244 20.37 62.44 -78.22
CA ARG A 244 21.44 63.38 -78.61
C ARG A 244 21.79 63.30 -80.10
N LEU A 245 21.73 62.10 -80.69
CA LEU A 245 21.93 61.94 -82.13
C LEU A 245 20.76 62.54 -82.92
N PHE A 246 19.52 62.37 -82.46
CA PHE A 246 18.34 63.01 -83.04
C PHE A 246 18.42 64.53 -82.96
N GLU A 247 18.78 65.11 -81.81
CA GLU A 247 18.97 66.55 -81.66
C GLU A 247 20.00 67.07 -82.68
N ARG A 248 21.15 66.40 -82.81
CA ARG A 248 22.17 66.75 -83.79
C ARG A 248 21.66 66.65 -85.22
N LEU A 249 20.86 65.62 -85.52
CA LEU A 249 20.26 65.44 -86.84
C LEU A 249 19.28 66.58 -87.15
N VAL A 250 18.41 66.96 -86.21
CA VAL A 250 17.47 68.08 -86.36
C VAL A 250 18.20 69.39 -86.64
N VAL A 251 19.27 69.68 -85.89
CA VAL A 251 20.12 70.86 -86.13
C VAL A 251 20.73 70.81 -87.53
N LYS A 252 21.26 69.65 -87.95
CA LYS A 252 21.89 69.50 -89.27
C LYS A 252 20.87 69.64 -90.41
N THR A 253 19.68 69.08 -90.26
CA THR A 253 18.59 69.22 -91.21
C THR A 253 18.16 70.68 -91.35
N SER A 254 18.01 71.39 -90.23
CA SER A 254 17.67 72.83 -90.24
C SER A 254 18.74 73.67 -90.93
N GLN A 255 20.03 73.37 -90.69
CA GLN A 255 21.14 74.01 -91.39
C GLN A 255 21.07 73.76 -92.90
N LEU A 256 20.92 72.49 -93.31
CA LEU A 256 20.83 72.13 -94.73
C LEU A 256 19.62 72.76 -95.43
N GLU A 257 18.50 72.89 -94.73
CA GLU A 257 17.32 73.59 -95.24
C GLU A 257 17.59 75.09 -95.47
N SER A 258 18.29 75.76 -94.54
CA SER A 258 18.70 77.16 -94.73
C SER A 258 19.69 77.34 -95.89
N GLU A 259 20.68 76.44 -96.02
CA GLU A 259 21.64 76.44 -97.13
C GLU A 259 20.93 76.19 -98.47
N LYS A 260 19.91 75.31 -98.48
CA LYS A 260 19.07 75.05 -99.65
C LYS A 260 18.31 76.31 -100.07
N ILE A 261 17.61 76.97 -99.14
CA ILE A 261 16.85 78.21 -99.42
C ILE A 261 17.78 79.30 -99.97
N GLN A 262 18.96 79.48 -99.36
CA GLN A 262 19.95 80.44 -99.85
C GLN A 262 20.40 80.14 -101.28
N LYS A 263 20.71 78.87 -101.59
CA LYS A 263 21.09 78.45 -102.95
C LYS A 263 19.94 78.61 -103.95
N GLU A 264 18.70 78.33 -103.56
CA GLU A 264 17.52 78.55 -104.40
C GLU A 264 17.36 80.04 -104.77
N VAL A 265 17.63 80.95 -103.83
CA VAL A 265 17.65 82.40 -104.10
C VAL A 265 18.78 82.79 -105.06
N GLU A 266 19.99 82.24 -104.89
CA GLU A 266 21.11 82.49 -105.81
C GLU A 266 20.83 81.99 -107.22
N VAL A 267 20.26 80.79 -107.36
CA VAL A 267 19.81 80.24 -108.65
C VAL A 267 18.76 81.15 -109.30
N GLN A 268 17.77 81.62 -108.53
CA GLN A 268 16.75 82.54 -109.03
C GLN A 268 17.37 83.85 -109.55
N LYS A 269 18.31 84.43 -108.80
CA LYS A 269 19.05 85.65 -109.22
C LYS A 269 19.85 85.42 -110.50
N HIS A 270 20.58 84.31 -110.59
CA HIS A 270 21.31 83.96 -111.81
C HIS A 270 20.38 83.73 -112.99
N MET A 271 19.20 83.16 -112.77
CA MET A 271 18.19 82.98 -113.81
C MET A 271 17.66 84.33 -114.31
N GLU A 272 17.35 85.28 -113.42
CA GLU A 272 16.97 86.66 -113.79
C GLU A 272 18.07 87.39 -114.58
N GLU A 273 19.32 87.26 -114.13
CA GLU A 273 20.46 87.85 -114.83
C GLU A 273 20.67 87.22 -116.21
N ASN A 274 20.50 85.90 -116.33
CA ASN A 274 20.59 85.19 -117.61
C ASN A 274 19.50 85.68 -118.58
N VAL A 275 18.24 85.78 -118.12
CA VAL A 275 17.14 86.36 -118.91
C VAL A 275 17.48 87.79 -119.38
N ARG A 276 18.04 88.62 -118.50
CA ARG A 276 18.47 89.99 -118.85
C ARG A 276 19.59 90.00 -119.89
N LEU A 277 20.58 89.12 -119.75
CA LEU A 277 21.68 88.98 -120.71
C LEU A 277 21.19 88.45 -122.06
N THR A 278 20.29 87.47 -122.09
CA THR A 278 19.63 86.99 -123.31
C THR A 278 18.89 88.13 -124.01
N ALA A 279 18.08 88.91 -123.28
CA ALA A 279 17.40 90.07 -123.88
C ALA A 279 18.37 91.14 -124.42
N LEU A 280 19.52 91.33 -123.77
CA LEU A 280 20.58 92.22 -124.25
C LEU A 280 21.28 91.65 -125.50
N LEU A 281 21.52 90.34 -125.53
CA LEU A 281 22.05 89.60 -126.67
C LEU A 281 21.12 89.76 -127.87
N ASP A 282 19.82 89.47 -127.71
CA ASP A 282 18.80 89.63 -128.75
C ASP A 282 18.77 91.06 -129.30
N LYS A 283 18.86 92.07 -128.41
CA LYS A 283 18.94 93.48 -128.81
C LYS A 283 20.20 93.77 -129.65
N LYS A 284 21.34 93.19 -129.27
CA LYS A 284 22.61 93.36 -130.00
C LYS A 284 22.61 92.61 -131.33
N GLU A 285 22.03 91.43 -131.38
CA GLU A 285 21.85 90.65 -132.60
C GLU A 285 20.91 91.37 -133.57
N ALA A 286 19.79 91.93 -133.09
CA ALA A 286 18.91 92.79 -133.88
C ALA A 286 19.63 94.05 -134.41
N GLN A 287 20.47 94.70 -133.57
CA GLN A 287 21.32 95.82 -134.01
C GLN A 287 22.31 95.40 -135.10
N LEU A 288 22.96 94.24 -134.95
CA LEU A 288 23.89 93.69 -135.93
C LEU A 288 23.18 93.36 -137.25
N VAL A 289 22.01 92.73 -137.21
CA VAL A 289 21.19 92.45 -138.40
C VAL A 289 20.79 93.75 -139.09
N ALA A 290 20.34 94.77 -138.34
CA ALA A 290 20.01 96.07 -138.90
C ALA A 290 21.22 96.78 -139.53
N MET A 291 22.39 96.74 -138.88
CA MET A 291 23.63 97.26 -139.44
C MET A 291 24.06 96.48 -140.68
N ASN A 292 23.96 95.15 -140.67
CA ASN A 292 24.27 94.31 -141.82
C ASN A 292 23.35 94.63 -143.00
N GLU A 293 22.07 94.86 -142.75
CA GLU A 293 21.10 95.26 -143.77
C GLU A 293 21.36 96.71 -144.26
N GLN A 294 21.74 97.64 -143.37
CA GLN A 294 22.24 98.96 -143.77
C GLN A 294 23.48 98.86 -144.66
N CYS A 295 24.46 98.01 -144.32
CA CYS A 295 25.65 97.77 -145.14
C CYS A 295 25.27 97.19 -146.52
N LYS A 296 24.29 96.28 -146.59
CA LYS A 296 23.74 95.81 -147.88
C LYS A 296 23.07 96.92 -148.67
N VAL A 297 22.22 97.75 -148.05
CA VAL A 297 21.56 98.88 -148.72
C VAL A 297 22.59 99.92 -149.19
N MET A 298 23.62 100.20 -148.40
CA MET A 298 24.74 101.06 -148.81
C MET A 298 25.52 100.44 -149.97
N ALA A 299 25.76 99.12 -149.96
CA ALA A 299 26.39 98.41 -151.07
C ALA A 299 25.52 98.45 -152.35
N LEU A 300 24.19 98.28 -152.24
CA LEU A 300 23.24 98.38 -153.35
C LEU A 300 23.06 99.82 -153.86
N ASN A 301 23.11 100.83 -152.99
CA ASN A 301 23.06 102.25 -153.37
C ASN A 301 24.37 102.72 -153.99
N ALA A 302 25.52 102.17 -153.58
CA ALA A 302 26.82 102.42 -154.18
C ALA A 302 27.02 101.70 -155.52
N SER A 303 26.19 100.68 -155.83
CA SER A 303 26.19 99.97 -157.11
C SER A 303 25.11 100.46 -158.10
N ASN A 304 24.46 101.59 -157.79
CA ASN A 304 23.46 102.26 -158.64
C ASN A 304 23.90 103.67 -159.12
N ILE A 305 25.21 103.94 -159.20
CA ILE A 305 25.80 105.09 -159.90
C ILE A 305 26.92 104.58 -160.80
#